data_AF-D2RG00-F1
#
_entry.id   AF-D2RG00-F1
#
_cell.length_a   1.000
_cell.length_b   1.000
_cell.length_c   1.000
_cell.angle_alpha   90.00
_cell.angle_beta   90.00
_cell.angle_gamma   90.00
#
_symmetry.space_group_name_H-M   'P 1'
#
loop_
_entity.id
_entity.type
_entity.pdbx_description
1 polymer ?
#
loop_
_entity_poly.entity_id
_entity_poly.type
_entity_poly.pdbx_seq_one_letter_code
_entity_poly.pdbx_strand_id
1 'polypeptide(L)'
;MRWYSAILFIMTLAAGLLEIVGGLKGEMILQLFPSDVFGGLVLIVVSAIFLRGLTHDEHDAFFGFGSLMLAVFGVLYTLVLLTNGLDAWIVGDEWNPLNDLRVEILLLPLAIPGLTALNRARKTLPP
;
A
#
# COMPACT_ATOMS: atom_id res chain seq x y z
N MET A 1 -7.31 -17.50 -4.71
CA MET A 1 -6.62 -16.29 -4.22
C MET A 1 -5.29 -16.05 -4.93
N ARG A 2 -4.59 -17.11 -5.39
CA ARG A 2 -3.29 -17.02 -6.09
C ARG A 2 -3.19 -15.99 -7.21
N TRP A 3 -4.15 -16.00 -8.14
CA TRP A 3 -4.18 -15.03 -9.24
C TRP A 3 -4.31 -13.58 -8.73
N TYR A 4 -5.08 -13.35 -7.67
CA TYR A 4 -5.26 -12.01 -7.11
C TYR A 4 -3.99 -11.55 -6.39
N SER A 5 -3.29 -12.43 -5.67
CA SER A 5 -1.97 -12.12 -5.12
C SER A 5 -0.92 -11.86 -6.20
N ALA A 6 -1.03 -12.48 -7.38
CA ALA A 6 -0.15 -12.17 -8.51
C ALA A 6 -0.39 -10.75 -9.05
N ILE A 7 -1.66 -10.34 -9.13
CA ILE A 7 -2.03 -8.96 -9.49
C ILE A 7 -1.47 -7.99 -8.45
N LEU A 8 -1.70 -8.25 -7.14
CA LEU A 8 -1.17 -7.42 -6.06
C LEU A 8 0.35 -7.35 -6.07
N PHE A 9 1.03 -8.47 -6.30
CA PHE A 9 2.49 -8.53 -6.47
C PHE A 9 2.95 -7.57 -7.57
N ILE A 10 2.36 -7.66 -8.77
CA ILE A 10 2.75 -6.84 -9.92
C ILE A 10 2.47 -5.36 -9.64
N MET A 11 1.29 -5.03 -9.13
CA MET A 11 0.91 -3.64 -8.87
C MET A 11 1.78 -2.99 -7.81
N THR A 12 2.00 -3.68 -6.68
CA THR A 12 2.86 -3.16 -5.60
C THR A 12 4.32 -3.08 -6.04
N LEU A 13 4.82 -4.02 -6.85
CA LEU A 13 6.18 -3.96 -7.40
C LEU A 13 6.35 -2.76 -8.33
N ALA A 14 5.44 -2.62 -9.30
CA ALA A 14 5.51 -1.54 -10.28
C ALA A 14 5.37 -0.17 -9.61
N ALA A 15 4.43 -0.03 -8.68
CA ALA A 15 4.25 1.19 -7.90
C ALA A 15 5.50 1.52 -7.07
N GLY A 16 6.03 0.55 -6.32
CA GLY A 16 7.21 0.76 -5.49
C GLY A 16 8.45 1.15 -6.30
N LEU A 17 8.66 0.53 -7.46
CA LEU A 17 9.75 0.91 -8.37
C LEU A 17 9.57 2.33 -8.91
N LEU A 18 8.34 2.73 -9.28
CA LEU A 18 8.07 4.08 -9.77
C LEU A 18 8.30 5.14 -8.69
N GLU A 19 7.85 4.90 -7.46
CA GLU A 19 8.08 5.82 -6.34
C GLU A 19 9.56 5.96 -5.98
N ILE A 20 10.32 4.85 -5.95
CA ILE A 20 11.77 4.90 -5.71
C ILE A 20 12.48 5.72 -6.79
N VAL A 21 12.21 5.43 -8.06
CA VAL A 21 12.86 6.16 -9.16
C VAL A 21 12.47 7.65 -9.15
N GLY A 22 11.22 7.97 -8.81
CA GLY A 22 10.75 9.35 -8.71
C GLY A 22 11.40 10.08 -7.54
N GLY A 23 11.42 9.44 -6.38
CA GLY A 23 12.10 9.91 -5.17
C GLY A 23 13.58 10.19 -5.37
N LEU A 24 14.30 9.30 -6.07
CA LEU A 24 15.73 9.47 -6.36
C LEU A 24 16.02 10.61 -7.34
N LYS A 25 15.10 10.91 -8.26
CA LYS A 25 15.23 11.99 -9.23
C LYS A 25 14.73 13.34 -8.71
N GLY A 26 13.98 13.34 -7.60
CA GLY A 26 13.27 14.53 -7.12
C GLY A 26 12.17 14.99 -8.08
N GLU A 27 11.71 14.10 -8.95
CA GLU A 27 10.70 14.38 -9.97
C GLU A 27 9.49 13.45 -9.77
N MET A 28 8.29 14.01 -9.94
CA MET A 28 7.10 13.17 -10.13
C MET A 28 7.17 12.55 -11.52
N ILE A 29 7.40 11.23 -11.60
CA ILE A 29 7.43 10.50 -12.88
C ILE A 29 6.06 10.52 -13.55
N LEU A 30 5.00 10.46 -12.75
CA LEU A 30 3.61 10.62 -13.17
C LEU A 30 2.95 11.58 -12.18
N GLN A 31 2.03 12.42 -12.67
CA GLN A 31 1.32 13.39 -11.84
C GLN A 31 0.54 12.79 -10.66
N LEU A 32 0.32 11.46 -10.69
CA LEU A 32 -0.33 10.66 -9.64
C LEU A 32 0.64 9.86 -8.74
N PHE A 33 1.95 9.87 -9.04
CA PHE A 33 2.96 9.10 -8.32
C PHE A 33 3.92 10.05 -7.59
N PRO A 34 3.75 10.20 -6.27
CA PRO A 34 4.62 11.04 -5.46
C PRO A 34 6.04 10.48 -5.46
N SER A 35 7.01 11.37 -5.35
CA SER A 35 8.42 11.01 -5.24
C SER A 35 8.75 10.65 -3.78
N ASP A 36 8.50 9.42 -3.36
CA ASP A 36 8.80 8.94 -2.00
C ASP A 36 9.61 7.64 -2.04
N VAL A 37 10.91 7.73 -1.72
CA VAL A 37 11.80 6.56 -1.71
C VAL A 37 11.37 5.55 -0.64
N PHE A 38 10.87 6.00 0.50
CA PHE A 38 10.52 5.12 1.61
C PHE A 38 9.17 4.44 1.40
N GLY A 39 8.16 5.15 0.89
CA GLY A 39 6.90 4.55 0.43
C GLY A 39 7.16 3.46 -0.61
N GLY A 40 8.03 3.76 -1.57
CA GLY A 40 8.39 2.79 -2.59
C GLY A 40 9.08 1.54 -2.03
N LEU A 41 9.99 1.69 -1.06
CA LEU A 41 10.62 0.55 -0.36
C LEU A 41 9.60 -0.29 0.43
N VAL A 42 8.64 0.36 1.09
CA VAL A 42 7.52 -0.33 1.76
C VAL A 42 6.75 -1.19 0.76
N LEU A 43 6.42 -0.63 -0.41
CA LEU A 43 5.74 -1.37 -1.48
C LEU A 43 6.56 -2.54 -2.02
N ILE A 44 7.90 -2.43 -2.11
CA ILE A 44 8.77 -3.56 -2.45
C ILE A 44 8.68 -4.68 -1.42
N VAL A 45 8.68 -4.36 -0.12
CA VAL A 45 8.53 -5.37 0.94
C VAL A 45 7.16 -6.05 0.86
N VAL A 46 6.08 -5.28 0.68
CA VAL A 46 4.72 -5.82 0.50
C VAL A 46 4.63 -6.70 -0.75
N SER A 47 5.26 -6.28 -1.84
CA SER A 47 5.35 -7.05 -3.08
C SER A 47 6.05 -8.40 -2.87
N ALA A 48 7.17 -8.41 -2.14
CA ALA A 48 7.92 -9.63 -1.83
C ALA A 48 7.08 -10.63 -1.02
N ILE A 49 6.22 -10.15 -0.11
CA ILE A 49 5.27 -10.99 0.65
C ILE A 49 4.28 -11.68 -0.31
N PHE A 50 3.69 -10.93 -1.24
CA PHE A 50 2.78 -11.50 -2.22
C PHE A 50 3.48 -12.49 -3.16
N LEU A 51 4.69 -12.17 -3.63
CA LEU A 51 5.51 -13.07 -4.45
C LEU A 51 5.78 -14.38 -3.72
N ARG A 52 6.20 -14.30 -2.45
CA ARG A 52 6.46 -15.49 -1.63
C ARG A 52 5.21 -16.36 -1.55
N GLY A 53 4.05 -15.75 -1.32
CA GLY A 53 2.76 -16.43 -1.27
C GLY A 53 2.38 -17.17 -2.56
N LEU A 54 2.87 -16.77 -3.74
CA LEU A 54 2.60 -17.50 -4.99
C LEU A 54 3.30 -18.85 -5.05
N THR A 55 4.46 -18.96 -4.42
CA THR A 55 5.34 -20.14 -4.45
C THR A 55 5.20 -21.02 -3.21
N HIS A 56 4.50 -20.56 -2.17
CA HIS A 56 4.36 -21.28 -0.91
C HIS A 56 3.05 -22.09 -0.85
N ASP A 57 3.07 -23.18 -0.08
CA ASP A 57 1.88 -23.99 0.17
C ASP A 57 0.84 -23.23 1.00
N GLU A 58 1.30 -22.44 1.97
CA GLU A 58 0.48 -21.55 2.81
C GLU A 58 0.14 -20.22 2.11
N HIS A 59 -0.25 -20.30 0.85
CA HIS A 59 -0.56 -19.15 0.01
C HIS A 59 -1.53 -18.16 0.68
N ASP A 60 -2.59 -18.65 1.32
CA ASP A 60 -3.64 -17.81 1.90
C ASP A 60 -3.13 -17.00 3.11
N ALA A 61 -2.15 -17.51 3.85
CA ALA A 61 -1.53 -16.80 4.97
C ALA A 61 -0.72 -15.59 4.48
N PHE A 62 0.09 -15.79 3.43
CA PHE A 62 0.85 -14.70 2.80
C PHE A 62 -0.07 -13.68 2.13
N PHE A 63 -1.16 -14.13 1.51
CA PHE A 63 -2.15 -13.22 0.94
C PHE A 63 -2.79 -12.35 2.03
N GLY A 64 -3.26 -12.96 3.12
CA GLY A 64 -3.84 -12.22 4.25
C GLY A 64 -2.85 -11.25 4.89
N PHE A 65 -1.60 -11.69 5.13
CA PHE A 65 -0.56 -10.85 5.71
C PHE A 65 -0.13 -9.70 4.80
N GLY A 66 0.08 -9.97 3.50
CA GLY A 66 0.41 -8.93 2.53
C GLY A 66 -0.70 -7.88 2.41
N SER A 67 -1.96 -8.31 2.39
CA SER A 67 -3.10 -7.39 2.41
C SER A 67 -3.22 -6.61 3.72
N LEU A 68 -2.90 -7.23 4.86
CA LEU A 68 -2.84 -6.52 6.14
C LEU A 68 -1.77 -5.42 6.12
N MET A 69 -0.57 -5.74 5.65
CA MET A 69 0.52 -4.77 5.54
C MET A 69 0.14 -3.62 4.60
N LEU A 70 -0.41 -3.92 3.42
CA LEU A 70 -0.90 -2.91 2.48
C LEU A 70 -1.97 -2.00 3.12
N ALA A 71 -2.88 -2.59 3.90
CA ALA A 71 -3.92 -1.83 4.58
C ALA A 71 -3.36 -0.93 5.69
N VAL A 72 -2.41 -1.43 6.49
CA VAL A 72 -1.76 -0.65 7.54
C VAL A 72 -1.10 0.60 6.95
N PHE A 73 -0.29 0.45 5.90
CA PHE A 73 0.36 1.59 5.28
C PHE A 73 -0.63 2.52 4.56
N GLY A 74 -1.62 1.99 3.84
CA GLY A 74 -2.65 2.81 3.21
C GLY A 74 -3.44 3.65 4.22
N VAL A 75 -3.78 3.10 5.39
CA VAL A 75 -4.44 3.84 6.48
C VAL A 75 -3.49 4.87 7.10
N LEU A 76 -2.24 4.49 7.38
CA LEU A 76 -1.25 5.41 7.94
C LEU A 76 -1.06 6.63 7.04
N TYR A 77 -0.88 6.43 5.73
CA TYR A 77 -0.72 7.54 4.80
C TYR A 77 -2.01 8.34 4.58
N THR A 78 -3.17 7.72 4.69
CA THR A 78 -4.45 8.46 4.73
C THR A 78 -4.50 9.41 5.93
N LEU A 79 -4.07 8.95 7.11
CA LEU A 79 -4.01 9.79 8.29
C LEU A 79 -3.02 10.94 8.11
N VAL A 80 -1.83 10.68 7.55
CA VAL A 80 -0.84 11.72 7.24
C VAL A 80 -1.42 12.78 6.30
N LEU A 81 -2.09 12.36 5.22
CA LEU A 81 -2.77 13.27 4.29
C LEU A 81 -3.78 14.17 5.00
N LEU A 82 -4.60 13.59 5.88
CA LEU A 82 -5.60 14.34 6.65
C LEU A 82 -4.95 15.27 7.68
N THR A 83 -3.85 14.86 8.30
CA THR A 83 -3.09 15.69 9.23
C THR A 83 -2.50 16.91 8.51
N ASN A 84 -1.88 16.73 7.34
CA ASN A 84 -1.34 17.85 6.56
C ASN A 84 -2.44 18.85 6.16
N GLY A 85 -3.61 18.35 5.74
CA GLY A 85 -4.75 19.20 5.42
C GLY A 85 -5.32 19.96 6.63
N LEU A 86 -5.36 19.31 7.80
CA LEU A 86 -5.78 19.95 9.05
C LEU A 86 -4.79 21.03 9.49
N ASP A 87 -3.49 20.76 9.43
CA ASP A 87 -2.43 21.69 9.80
C ASP A 87 -2.47 22.94 8.91
N ALA A 88 -2.60 22.77 7.59
CA ALA A 88 -2.71 23.88 6.64
C ALA A 88 -3.96 24.73 6.92
N TRP A 89 -5.09 24.10 7.26
CA TRP A 89 -6.31 24.82 7.64
C TRP A 89 -6.14 25.65 8.92
N ILE A 90 -5.41 25.15 9.91
CA ILE A 90 -5.14 25.87 11.17
C ILE A 90 -4.20 27.05 10.94
N VAL A 91 -3.17 26.88 10.12
CA VAL A 91 -2.16 27.91 9.84
C VAL A 91 -2.69 28.96 8.85
N GLY A 92 -3.66 28.59 8.00
CA GLY A 92 -4.17 29.43 6.93
C GLY A 92 -3.37 29.33 5.63
N ASP A 93 -2.64 28.22 5.44
CA ASP A 93 -1.83 27.96 4.25
C ASP A 93 -2.65 27.31 3.12
N GLU A 94 -2.21 27.49 1.87
CA GLU A 94 -2.79 26.78 0.74
C GLU A 94 -2.36 25.31 0.74
N TRP A 95 -3.33 24.40 0.74
CA TRP A 95 -3.09 22.96 0.68
C TRP A 95 -3.57 22.36 -0.64
N ASN A 96 -2.70 21.61 -1.31
CA ASN A 96 -3.06 20.80 -2.46
C ASN A 96 -2.95 19.31 -2.09
N PRO A 97 -4.09 18.59 -1.93
CA PRO A 97 -4.09 17.18 -1.55
C PRO A 97 -3.32 16.27 -2.51
N LEU A 98 -3.18 16.65 -3.77
CA LEU A 98 -2.47 15.84 -4.77
C LEU A 98 -0.96 15.77 -4.48
N ASN A 99 -0.40 16.76 -3.79
CA ASN A 99 1.01 16.77 -3.42
C ASN A 99 1.30 15.78 -2.28
N ASP A 100 0.31 15.50 -1.44
CA ASP A 100 0.42 14.65 -0.26
C ASP A 100 -0.19 13.26 -0.47
N LEU A 101 -0.93 13.05 -1.55
CA LEU A 101 -1.46 11.74 -1.93
C LEU A 101 -0.32 10.72 -1.97
N ARG A 102 -0.58 9.47 -1.61
CA ARG A 102 0.40 8.38 -1.60
C ARG A 102 -0.17 7.17 -2.33
N VAL A 103 0.67 6.39 -3.02
CA VAL A 103 0.16 5.29 -3.86
C VAL A 103 -0.48 4.19 -3.00
N GLU A 104 -0.02 3.98 -1.78
CA GLU A 104 -0.62 3.07 -0.82
C GLU A 104 -2.08 3.43 -0.50
N ILE A 105 -2.43 4.72 -0.49
CA ILE A 105 -3.81 5.18 -0.32
C ILE A 105 -4.67 4.69 -1.50
N LEU A 106 -4.12 4.77 -2.71
CA LEU A 106 -4.79 4.32 -3.94
C LEU A 106 -4.93 2.79 -3.99
N LEU A 107 -3.95 2.06 -3.45
CA LEU A 107 -3.94 0.60 -3.41
C LEU A 107 -4.74 0.02 -2.23
N LEU A 108 -5.11 0.83 -1.24
CA LEU A 108 -5.85 0.42 -0.04
C LEU A 108 -7.12 -0.41 -0.34
N PRO A 109 -7.99 -0.05 -1.32
CA PRO A 109 -9.18 -0.85 -1.62
C PRO A 109 -8.85 -2.30 -2.07
N LEU A 110 -7.66 -2.52 -2.64
CA LEU A 110 -7.22 -3.82 -3.12
C LEU A 110 -6.75 -4.74 -1.97
N ALA A 111 -6.57 -4.20 -0.77
CA ALA A 111 -6.33 -4.99 0.44
C ALA A 111 -7.60 -5.68 0.97
N ILE A 112 -8.80 -5.16 0.64
CA ILE A 112 -10.08 -5.63 1.22
C ILE A 112 -10.27 -7.15 1.06
N PRO A 113 -10.06 -7.77 -0.12
CA PRO A 113 -10.27 -9.20 -0.28
C PRO A 113 -9.40 -10.04 0.66
N GLY A 114 -8.13 -9.68 0.87
CA GLY A 114 -7.24 -10.40 1.79
C GLY A 114 -7.61 -10.20 3.26
N LEU A 115 -8.05 -8.99 3.63
CA LEU A 115 -8.56 -8.73 4.99
C LEU A 115 -9.82 -9.55 5.30
N THR A 116 -10.74 -9.65 4.33
CA THR A 116 -11.95 -10.48 4.51
C THR A 116 -11.62 -11.96 4.59
N ALA A 117 -10.63 -12.44 3.85
CA ALA A 117 -10.15 -13.82 3.92
C ALA A 117 -9.54 -14.12 5.30
N LEU A 118 -8.69 -13.22 5.82
CA LEU A 118 -8.08 -13.33 7.14
C LEU A 118 -9.13 -13.40 8.27
N ASN A 119 -10.14 -12.52 8.20
CA ASN A 119 -11.24 -12.51 9.18
C ASN A 119 -12.08 -13.80 9.15
N ARG A 120 -12.23 -14.45 7.99
CA ARG A 120 -12.92 -15.74 7.87
C ARG A 120 -12.08 -16.85 8.50
N ALA A 121 -10.78 -16.89 8.24
CA ALA A 121 -9.87 -17.88 8.80
C ALA A 121 -9.78 -17.80 10.34
N ARG A 122 -9.86 -16.60 10.92
CA ARG A 122 -9.93 -16.43 12.38
C ARG A 122 -11.16 -17.10 13.00
N LYS A 123 -12.32 -17.04 12.34
CA LYS A 123 -13.58 -17.61 12.86
C LYS A 123 -13.60 -19.14 12.90
N THR A 124 -12.68 -19.80 12.20
CA THR A 124 -12.60 -21.26 12.14
C THR A 124 -11.60 -21.84 13.13
N LEU A 125 -10.85 -21.01 13.86
CA LEU A 125 -9.91 -21.45 14.90
C LEU A 125 -10.65 -21.60 16.24
N PRO A 126 -10.37 -22.66 17.04
CA PRO A 126 -10.88 -22.77 18.39
C PRO A 126 -10.39 -21.57 19.25
N PRO A 127 -11.17 -21.17 20.28
CA PRO A 127 -10.85 -20.02 21.13
C PRO A 127 -9.54 -20.19 21.92
#